data_AF-A0A1P8XJ85-F1
#
_entry.id   AF-A0A1P8XJ85-F1
#
_cell.length_a   1.000
_cell.length_b   1.000
_cell.length_c   1.000
_cell.angle_alpha   90.00
_cell.angle_beta   90.00
_cell.angle_gamma   90.00
#
_symmetry.space_group_name_H-M   'P 1'
#
loop_
_entity.id
_entity.type
_entity.pdbx_description
1 polymer ?
#
loop_
_entity_poly.entity_id
_entity_poly.type
_entity_poly.pdbx_seq_one_letter_code
_entity_poly.pdbx_strand_id
1 'polypeptide(L)'
;MAFGLANLIVVVALSVLGWWLLADPELSPWHFYPMPFNATLFWAILFVVFIGFNSEFAAFNRLRQPWRGLAITAATVVFAVAVTWVLAFGLGALNSDFAADREGGLGYFTGALFVLFGFGTFVIVVLNWQHWPWPQLGFRQPTVGMAEIAAVAGPTMLLYFVLGLPAISASDVSPIMSLDTVMGWFYCVIVAVILTGQTLDNWPWRLAGNPGRVAACSTVGNVVLGTAFFFLAVPAVKAIFGPSVTETLGAGINQYAAQLGVCWVFWMIMWANAFGNRPNGPRTTANYAIRATLTLVLGVLTFILYYRFAAAHVLHEPPVAEGINGNALGFIDWMILVALLYVVAFESMGLRRLNRAESQH
;
A
#
# COMPACT_ATOMS: atom_id res chain seq x y z
N MET A 1 -0.82 21.19 -11.95
CA MET A 1 -0.61 20.09 -12.92
C MET A 1 0.86 19.87 -13.23
N ALA A 2 1.63 20.91 -13.60
CA ALA A 2 3.06 20.76 -13.90
C ALA A 2 3.86 20.22 -12.70
N PHE A 3 3.55 20.67 -11.48
CA PHE A 3 4.18 20.15 -10.26
C PHE A 3 3.88 18.66 -10.05
N GLY A 4 2.64 18.24 -10.25
CA GLY A 4 2.23 16.84 -10.12
C GLY A 4 2.89 15.93 -11.15
N LEU A 5 2.94 16.36 -12.41
CA LEU A 5 3.62 15.63 -13.48
C LEU A 5 5.13 15.50 -13.23
N ALA A 6 5.79 16.57 -12.77
CA ALA A 6 7.21 16.54 -12.43
C ALA A 6 7.49 15.56 -11.29
N ASN A 7 6.65 15.53 -10.25
CA ASN A 7 6.77 14.53 -9.17
C ASN A 7 6.59 13.11 -9.70
N LEU A 8 5.58 12.87 -10.56
CA LEU A 8 5.36 11.55 -11.15
C LEU A 8 6.58 11.08 -11.94
N ILE A 9 7.19 11.94 -12.76
CA ILE A 9 8.41 11.61 -13.52
C ILE A 9 9.55 11.22 -12.57
N VAL A 10 9.78 12.01 -11.52
CA VAL A 10 10.85 11.70 -10.55
C VAL A 10 10.58 10.39 -9.82
N VAL A 11 9.34 10.17 -9.37
CA VAL A 11 8.94 8.92 -8.70
C VAL A 11 9.15 7.72 -9.61
N VAL A 12 8.68 7.78 -10.86
CA VAL A 12 8.86 6.68 -11.83
C VAL A 12 10.34 6.44 -12.10
N ALA A 13 11.13 7.49 -12.36
CA ALA A 13 12.56 7.36 -12.65
C ALA A 13 13.34 6.75 -11.47
N LEU A 14 13.13 7.26 -10.25
CA LEU A 14 13.76 6.72 -9.04
C LEU A 14 13.30 5.28 -8.76
N SER A 15 12.05 4.96 -9.05
CA SER A 15 11.51 3.61 -8.84
C SER A 15 12.15 2.61 -9.81
N VAL A 16 12.25 2.93 -11.10
CA VAL A 16 12.88 2.07 -12.11
C VAL A 16 14.37 1.89 -11.80
N LEU A 17 15.10 2.98 -11.53
CA LEU A 17 16.53 2.89 -11.19
C LEU A 17 16.77 2.09 -9.91
N GLY A 18 15.93 2.30 -8.89
CA GLY A 18 15.99 1.54 -7.64
C GLY A 18 15.66 0.06 -7.84
N TRP A 19 14.69 -0.25 -8.72
CA TRP A 19 14.36 -1.62 -9.08
C TRP A 19 15.53 -2.31 -9.78
N TRP A 20 16.11 -1.71 -10.82
CA TRP A 20 17.30 -2.22 -11.50
C TRP A 20 18.47 -2.46 -10.55
N LEU A 21 18.64 -1.59 -9.56
CA LEU A 21 19.70 -1.76 -8.58
C LEU A 21 19.40 -2.90 -7.59
N LEU A 22 18.17 -3.03 -7.08
CA LEU A 22 17.88 -3.83 -5.88
C LEU A 22 17.08 -5.12 -6.12
N ALA A 23 16.23 -5.15 -7.16
CA ALA A 23 15.17 -6.15 -7.29
C ALA A 23 14.98 -6.69 -8.70
N ASP A 24 15.59 -6.10 -9.72
CA ASP A 24 15.46 -6.59 -11.09
C ASP A 24 16.08 -7.99 -11.24
N PRO A 25 15.35 -9.00 -11.78
CA PRO A 25 15.85 -10.36 -11.91
C PRO A 25 17.07 -10.52 -12.83
N GLU A 26 17.23 -9.63 -13.81
CA GLU A 26 18.29 -9.71 -14.82
C GLU A 26 19.44 -8.73 -14.54
N LEU A 27 19.12 -7.52 -14.07
CA LEU A 27 20.09 -6.43 -13.92
C LEU A 27 20.64 -6.29 -12.49
N SER A 28 19.89 -6.69 -11.47
CA SER A 28 20.32 -6.46 -10.08
C SER A 28 21.47 -7.38 -9.69
N PRO A 29 22.57 -6.85 -9.11
CA PRO A 29 23.69 -7.66 -8.65
C PRO A 29 23.39 -8.45 -7.37
N TRP A 30 22.25 -8.21 -6.71
CA TRP A 30 21.93 -8.79 -5.40
C TRP A 30 21.00 -10.00 -5.47
N HIS A 31 20.29 -10.19 -6.59
CA HIS A 31 19.34 -11.28 -6.81
C HIS A 31 18.29 -11.43 -5.68
N PHE A 32 17.75 -10.32 -5.16
CA PHE A 32 16.74 -10.33 -4.09
C PHE A 32 15.29 -10.56 -4.57
N TYR A 33 15.09 -10.80 -5.87
CA TYR A 33 13.77 -11.03 -6.44
C TYR A 33 13.29 -12.48 -6.25
N PRO A 34 12.00 -12.71 -5.94
CA PRO A 34 11.05 -11.73 -5.40
C PRO A 34 11.24 -11.53 -3.89
N MET A 35 11.86 -12.51 -3.21
CA MET A 35 12.17 -12.49 -1.79
C MET A 35 13.70 -12.52 -1.60
N PRO A 36 14.24 -11.78 -0.60
CA PRO A 36 13.54 -11.09 0.50
C PRO A 36 13.10 -9.65 0.20
N PHE A 37 13.25 -9.17 -1.05
CA PHE A 37 12.96 -7.78 -1.40
C PHE A 37 11.52 -7.37 -1.06
N ASN A 38 10.52 -8.12 -1.53
CA ASN A 38 9.11 -7.78 -1.32
C ASN A 38 8.72 -7.78 0.16
N ALA A 39 9.24 -8.72 0.96
CA ALA A 39 8.99 -8.73 2.39
C ALA A 39 9.55 -7.48 3.08
N THR A 40 10.77 -7.09 2.72
CA THR A 40 11.41 -5.87 3.22
C THR A 40 10.62 -4.63 2.80
N LEU A 41 10.19 -4.56 1.54
CA LEU A 41 9.36 -3.48 1.01
C LEU A 41 8.07 -3.29 1.81
N PHE A 42 7.35 -4.37 2.11
CA PHE A 42 6.10 -4.27 2.86
C PHE A 42 6.36 -3.70 4.26
N TRP A 43 7.37 -4.19 4.98
CA TRP A 43 7.73 -3.63 6.29
C TRP A 43 8.19 -2.17 6.21
N ALA A 44 8.87 -1.77 5.13
CA ALA A 44 9.24 -0.38 4.89
C ALA A 44 8.00 0.53 4.75
N ILE A 45 6.99 0.09 3.99
CA ILE A 45 5.73 0.84 3.85
C ILE A 45 5.01 0.93 5.20
N LEU A 46 4.90 -0.18 5.94
CA LEU A 46 4.26 -0.18 7.26
C LEU A 46 4.97 0.75 8.25
N PHE A 47 6.30 0.80 8.20
CA PHE A 47 7.05 1.74 9.02
C PHE A 47 6.71 3.19 8.68
N VAL A 48 6.65 3.54 7.39
CA VAL A 48 6.24 4.88 6.95
C VAL A 48 4.82 5.20 7.40
N VAL A 49 3.91 4.21 7.44
CA VAL A 49 2.58 4.38 8.05
C VAL A 49 2.70 4.76 9.52
N PHE A 50 3.49 4.03 10.32
CA PHE A 50 3.68 4.33 11.74
C PHE A 50 4.27 5.71 12.01
N ILE A 51 5.37 6.04 11.33
CA ILE A 51 6.05 7.31 11.61
C ILE A 51 5.37 8.50 10.95
N GLY A 52 4.78 8.31 9.76
CA GLY A 52 4.25 9.38 8.93
C GLY A 52 2.76 9.63 9.13
N PHE A 53 1.96 8.56 9.15
CA PHE A 53 0.51 8.69 9.34
C PHE A 53 0.14 8.71 10.81
N ASN A 54 0.52 7.69 11.59
CA ASN A 54 0.11 7.62 13.00
C ASN A 54 0.79 8.69 13.85
N SER A 55 2.11 8.88 13.66
CA SER A 55 2.93 9.77 14.50
C SER A 55 3.22 11.15 13.88
N GLU A 56 2.71 11.45 12.69
CA GLU A 56 2.89 12.73 11.97
C GLU A 56 4.35 13.23 11.90
N PHE A 57 5.28 12.30 11.74
CA PHE A 57 6.73 12.54 11.75
C PHE A 57 7.25 13.31 12.97
N ALA A 58 6.56 13.25 14.11
CA ALA A 58 6.88 14.03 15.31
C ALA A 58 8.34 13.93 15.74
N ALA A 59 8.96 12.74 15.62
CA ALA A 59 10.37 12.53 15.95
C ALA A 59 11.35 13.25 15.00
N PHE A 60 10.93 13.59 13.79
CA PHE A 60 11.76 14.16 12.73
C PHE A 60 11.49 15.64 12.46
N ASN A 61 10.47 16.24 13.11
CA ASN A 61 10.04 17.63 12.86
C ASN A 61 11.10 18.70 13.16
N ARG A 62 12.14 18.36 13.92
CA ARG A 62 13.26 19.28 14.21
C ARG A 62 14.34 19.29 13.12
N LEU A 63 14.33 18.30 12.22
CA LEU A 63 15.31 18.19 11.15
C LEU A 63 14.90 19.06 9.97
N ARG A 64 15.87 19.80 9.42
CA ARG A 64 15.69 20.52 8.16
C ARG A 64 15.95 19.59 6.98
N GLN A 65 15.38 19.93 5.84
CA GLN A 65 15.65 19.24 4.59
C GLN A 65 17.11 19.52 4.12
N PRO A 66 17.87 18.54 3.61
CA PRO A 66 17.47 17.16 3.28
C PRO A 66 17.56 16.15 4.44
N TRP A 67 18.06 16.55 5.60
CA TRP A 67 18.32 15.66 6.74
C TRP A 67 17.05 14.97 7.26
N ARG A 68 15.90 15.65 7.20
CA ARG A 68 14.61 15.04 7.54
C ARG A 68 14.31 13.84 6.64
N GLY A 69 14.34 14.02 5.32
CA GLY A 69 14.11 12.94 4.35
C GLY A 69 15.12 11.81 4.50
N LEU A 70 16.41 12.14 4.63
CA LEU A 70 17.48 11.15 4.83
C LEU A 70 17.30 10.33 6.11
N ALA A 71 16.97 10.97 7.23
CA ALA A 71 16.75 10.28 8.51
C ALA A 71 15.53 9.37 8.45
N ILE A 72 14.44 9.81 7.80
CA ILE A 72 13.24 8.99 7.58
C ILE A 72 13.59 7.78 6.70
N THR A 73 14.23 7.99 5.55
CA THR A 73 14.63 6.89 4.65
C THR A 73 15.55 5.89 5.35
N ALA A 74 16.55 6.36 6.09
CA ALA A 74 17.47 5.50 6.82
C ALA A 74 16.74 4.67 7.90
N ALA A 75 15.86 5.31 8.68
CA ALA A 75 15.05 4.62 9.67
C ALA A 75 14.12 3.57 9.04
N THR A 76 13.51 3.90 7.90
CA THR A 76 12.67 2.98 7.13
C THR A 76 13.45 1.74 6.68
N VAL A 77 14.64 1.92 6.08
CA VAL A 77 15.48 0.81 5.63
C VAL A 77 15.93 -0.06 6.79
N VAL A 78 16.44 0.55 7.86
CA VAL A 78 16.92 -0.18 9.04
C VAL A 78 15.80 -0.99 9.67
N PHE A 79 14.62 -0.38 9.87
CA PHE A 79 13.48 -1.08 10.45
C PHE A 79 13.01 -2.24 9.58
N ALA A 80 12.86 -2.00 8.27
CA ALA A 80 12.36 -3.00 7.34
C ALA A 80 13.26 -4.24 7.28
N VAL A 81 14.58 -4.03 7.18
CA VAL A 81 15.57 -5.11 7.17
C VAL A 81 15.59 -5.84 8.51
N ALA A 82 15.59 -5.09 9.62
CA ALA A 82 15.64 -5.68 10.96
C ALA A 82 14.41 -6.55 11.26
N VAL A 83 13.19 -6.07 10.97
CA VAL A 83 11.97 -6.84 11.22
C VAL A 83 11.90 -8.05 10.31
N THR A 84 12.23 -7.90 9.02
CA THR A 84 12.27 -9.03 8.07
C THR A 84 13.25 -10.11 8.56
N TRP A 85 14.43 -9.70 9.03
CA TRP A 85 15.43 -10.62 9.59
C TRP A 85 14.96 -11.28 10.90
N VAL A 86 14.41 -10.51 11.84
CA VAL A 86 13.91 -11.04 13.13
C VAL A 86 12.78 -12.04 12.90
N LEU A 87 11.87 -11.80 11.97
CA LEU A 87 10.80 -12.74 11.67
C LEU A 87 11.34 -13.99 10.98
N ALA A 88 12.15 -13.81 9.93
CA ALA A 88 12.59 -14.94 9.11
C ALA A 88 13.61 -15.86 9.81
N PHE A 89 14.50 -15.31 10.62
CA PHE A 89 15.57 -16.05 11.31
C PHE A 89 15.31 -16.20 12.81
N GLY A 90 14.78 -15.17 13.47
CA GLY A 90 14.49 -15.22 14.90
C GLY A 90 13.24 -16.05 15.18
N LEU A 91 12.08 -15.62 14.65
CA LEU A 91 10.83 -16.37 14.81
C LEU A 91 10.84 -17.66 13.97
N GLY A 92 11.47 -17.64 12.80
CA GLY A 92 11.67 -18.84 11.97
C GLY A 92 12.38 -19.99 12.68
N ALA A 93 13.29 -19.70 13.62
CA ALA A 93 13.94 -20.72 14.45
C ALA A 93 12.99 -21.38 15.47
N LEU A 94 11.88 -20.73 15.79
CA LEU A 94 10.88 -21.21 16.76
C LEU A 94 9.62 -21.76 16.08
N ASN A 95 9.27 -21.22 14.92
CA ASN A 95 8.12 -21.62 14.11
C ASN A 95 8.54 -21.71 12.64
N SER A 96 8.52 -22.92 12.09
CA SER A 96 8.92 -23.21 10.72
C SER A 96 8.13 -22.44 9.68
N ASP A 97 6.91 -21.98 9.97
CA ASP A 97 6.10 -21.17 9.05
C ASP A 97 6.82 -19.89 8.62
N PHE A 98 7.67 -19.33 9.49
CA PHE A 98 8.42 -18.11 9.24
C PHE A 98 9.84 -18.36 8.71
N ALA A 99 10.29 -19.62 8.65
CA ALA A 99 11.69 -19.93 8.35
C ALA A 99 12.12 -19.48 6.95
N ALA A 100 13.26 -18.80 6.86
CA ALA A 100 13.79 -18.23 5.63
C ALA A 100 14.09 -19.27 4.53
N ASP A 101 14.26 -20.53 4.90
CA ASP A 101 14.57 -21.66 4.02
C ASP A 101 13.34 -22.32 3.40
N ARG A 102 12.12 -21.88 3.76
CA ARG A 102 10.90 -22.33 3.08
C ARG A 102 10.97 -21.99 1.59
N GLU A 103 10.52 -22.97 0.79
CA GLU A 103 10.50 -22.90 -0.67
C GLU A 103 9.93 -21.57 -1.18
N GLY A 104 10.57 -20.99 -2.20
CA GLY A 104 10.15 -19.73 -2.81
C GLY A 104 10.19 -18.51 -1.87
N GLY A 105 10.80 -18.61 -0.69
CA GLY A 105 10.82 -17.54 0.32
C GLY A 105 9.51 -17.39 1.09
N LEU A 106 8.69 -18.44 1.18
CA LEU A 106 7.39 -18.41 1.87
C LEU A 106 7.49 -18.01 3.36
N GLY A 107 8.62 -18.23 4.03
CA GLY A 107 8.83 -17.76 5.40
C GLY A 107 8.88 -16.23 5.50
N TYR A 108 9.61 -15.59 4.58
CA TYR A 108 9.61 -14.13 4.44
C TYR A 108 8.20 -13.62 4.14
N PHE A 109 7.50 -14.30 3.22
CA PHE A 109 6.15 -13.92 2.86
C PHE A 109 5.15 -14.06 4.02
N THR A 110 5.29 -15.10 4.85
CA THR A 110 4.46 -15.33 6.03
C THR A 110 4.54 -14.16 7.01
N GLY A 111 5.75 -13.66 7.28
CA GLY A 111 5.96 -12.45 8.06
C GLY A 111 5.43 -11.19 7.37
N ALA A 112 5.63 -11.07 6.06
CA ALA A 112 5.19 -9.92 5.29
C ALA A 112 3.66 -9.84 5.12
N LEU A 113 2.94 -10.97 5.13
CA LEU A 113 1.49 -11.00 5.02
C LEU A 113 0.80 -10.29 6.19
N PHE A 114 1.44 -10.22 7.36
CA PHE A 114 0.97 -9.38 8.47
C PHE A 114 0.80 -7.92 8.04
N VAL A 115 1.69 -7.41 7.18
CA VAL A 115 1.66 -6.02 6.71
C VAL A 115 0.38 -5.70 5.95
N LEU A 116 -0.19 -6.66 5.22
CA LEU A 116 -1.47 -6.44 4.53
C LEU A 116 -2.55 -6.00 5.53
N PHE A 117 -2.69 -6.75 6.63
CA PHE A 117 -3.62 -6.43 7.70
C PHE A 117 -3.21 -5.17 8.47
N GLY A 118 -1.92 -5.03 8.75
CA GLY A 118 -1.35 -3.87 9.43
C GLY A 118 -1.68 -2.59 8.68
N PHE A 119 -1.31 -2.52 7.41
CA PHE A 119 -1.57 -1.37 6.56
C PHE A 119 -3.05 -0.97 6.59
N GLY A 120 -3.97 -1.91 6.35
CA GLY A 120 -5.41 -1.60 6.37
C GLY A 120 -5.91 -1.08 7.71
N THR A 121 -5.46 -1.69 8.81
CA THR A 121 -5.92 -1.35 10.17
C THR A 121 -5.28 -0.09 10.74
N PHE A 122 -3.99 0.18 10.50
CA PHE A 122 -3.36 1.41 10.97
C PHE A 122 -3.75 2.63 10.12
N VAL A 123 -3.96 2.44 8.82
CA VAL A 123 -4.39 3.52 7.92
C VAL A 123 -5.84 3.94 8.17
N ILE A 124 -6.77 3.01 8.47
CA ILE A 124 -8.17 3.38 8.75
C ILE A 124 -8.30 4.29 9.97
N VAL A 125 -7.46 4.08 11.00
CA VAL A 125 -7.47 4.92 12.20
C VAL A 125 -7.04 6.35 11.91
N VAL A 126 -6.09 6.53 10.99
CA VAL A 126 -5.64 7.87 10.59
C VAL A 126 -6.62 8.51 9.61
N LEU A 127 -6.94 7.83 8.51
CA LEU A 127 -7.71 8.43 7.43
C LEU A 127 -9.21 8.54 7.72
N ASN A 128 -9.79 7.54 8.38
CA ASN A 128 -11.23 7.47 8.57
C ASN A 128 -11.67 7.80 10.00
N TRP A 129 -10.91 7.34 11.03
CA TRP A 129 -11.22 7.69 12.41
C TRP A 129 -10.65 9.07 12.78
N GLN A 130 -9.73 9.62 11.98
CA GLN A 130 -9.09 10.92 12.21
C GLN A 130 -8.43 10.99 13.58
N HIS A 131 -7.66 9.95 13.91
CA HIS A 131 -6.98 9.78 15.20
C HIS A 131 -7.92 9.66 16.42
N TRP A 132 -9.22 9.43 16.23
CA TRP A 132 -10.13 9.22 17.36
C TRP A 132 -9.80 7.92 18.11
N PRO A 133 -9.81 7.89 19.46
CA PRO A 133 -10.27 8.92 20.40
C PRO A 133 -9.17 9.81 21.01
N TRP A 134 -7.90 9.56 20.72
CA TRP A 134 -6.79 10.03 21.57
C TRP A 134 -6.65 11.56 21.70
N PRO A 135 -6.81 12.38 20.63
CA PRO A 135 -6.78 13.83 20.77
C PRO A 135 -7.90 14.37 21.68
N GLN A 136 -9.06 13.72 21.72
CA GLN A 136 -10.17 14.11 22.61
C GLN A 136 -9.88 13.80 24.08
N LEU A 137 -9.01 12.83 24.33
CA LEU A 137 -8.49 12.52 25.66
C LEU A 137 -7.32 13.42 26.07
N GLY A 138 -6.94 14.39 25.23
CA GLY A 138 -5.88 15.37 25.50
C GLY A 138 -4.48 14.93 25.09
N PHE A 139 -4.32 13.78 24.43
CA PHE A 139 -3.02 13.35 23.91
C PHE A 139 -2.59 14.21 22.72
N ARG A 140 -1.27 14.31 22.53
CA ARG A 140 -0.61 14.98 21.41
C ARG A 140 0.37 14.04 20.75
N GLN A 141 0.79 14.34 19.53
CA GLN A 141 1.86 13.58 18.86
C GLN A 141 3.18 13.70 19.65
N PRO A 142 3.97 12.62 19.77
CA PRO A 142 3.79 11.29 19.16
C PRO A 142 2.89 10.33 19.96
N THR A 143 2.39 10.72 21.14
CA THR A 143 1.62 9.83 22.02
C THR A 143 0.32 9.34 21.40
N VAL A 144 -0.32 10.16 20.57
CA VAL A 144 -1.48 9.76 19.76
C VAL A 144 -1.11 8.57 18.87
N GLY A 145 -0.07 8.71 18.04
CA GLY A 145 0.38 7.63 17.16
C GLY A 145 0.84 6.37 17.91
N MET A 146 1.51 6.50 19.05
CA MET A 146 1.88 5.33 19.87
C MET A 146 0.65 4.60 20.42
N ALA A 147 -0.38 5.34 20.86
CA ALA A 147 -1.60 4.76 21.38
C ALA A 147 -2.45 4.10 20.27
N GLU A 148 -2.45 4.68 19.06
CA GLU A 148 -3.03 4.08 17.86
C GLU A 148 -2.43 2.73 17.54
N ILE A 149 -1.09 2.70 17.42
CA ILE A 149 -0.36 1.49 17.08
C ILE A 149 -0.64 0.40 18.11
N ALA A 150 -0.58 0.74 19.41
CA ALA A 150 -0.84 -0.21 20.49
C ALA A 150 -2.29 -0.74 20.48
N ALA A 151 -3.28 0.13 20.28
CA ALA A 151 -4.68 -0.26 20.31
C ALA A 151 -5.08 -1.12 19.10
N VAL A 152 -4.51 -0.83 17.93
CA VAL A 152 -4.87 -1.49 16.67
C VAL A 152 -4.08 -2.77 16.44
N ALA A 153 -2.89 -2.92 17.05
CA ALA A 153 -2.08 -4.13 16.93
C ALA A 153 -2.85 -5.42 17.29
N GLY A 154 -3.71 -5.38 18.32
CA GLY A 154 -4.54 -6.53 18.71
C GLY A 154 -5.49 -6.98 17.59
N PRO A 155 -6.38 -6.10 17.08
CA PRO A 155 -7.19 -6.38 15.89
C PRO A 155 -6.39 -6.83 14.66
N THR A 156 -5.24 -6.21 14.39
CA THR A 156 -4.35 -6.63 13.29
C THR A 156 -3.88 -8.07 13.46
N MET A 157 -3.39 -8.41 14.65
CA MET A 157 -2.96 -9.77 14.99
C MET A 157 -4.09 -10.77 14.85
N LEU A 158 -5.30 -10.42 15.31
CA LEU A 158 -6.47 -11.30 15.17
C LEU A 158 -6.78 -11.58 13.70
N LEU A 159 -6.82 -10.55 12.85
CA LEU A 159 -7.04 -10.73 11.41
C LEU A 159 -5.95 -11.61 10.79
N TYR A 160 -4.69 -11.36 11.13
CA TYR A 160 -3.57 -12.17 10.63
C TYR A 160 -3.67 -13.63 11.08
N PHE A 161 -3.90 -13.91 12.36
CA PHE A 161 -3.97 -15.28 12.87
C PHE A 161 -5.22 -16.05 12.42
N VAL A 162 -6.32 -15.35 12.13
CA VAL A 162 -7.57 -15.99 11.68
C VAL A 162 -7.62 -16.17 10.16
N LEU A 163 -7.09 -15.21 9.40
CA LEU A 163 -7.24 -15.19 7.93
C LEU A 163 -5.91 -15.37 7.19
N GLY A 164 -4.83 -14.78 7.68
CA GLY A 164 -3.53 -14.76 7.00
C GLY A 164 -2.72 -16.03 7.23
N LEU A 165 -2.32 -16.27 8.48
CA LEU A 165 -1.42 -17.37 8.84
C LEU A 165 -1.98 -18.74 8.42
N PRO A 166 -3.25 -19.09 8.65
CA PRO A 166 -3.79 -20.37 8.19
C PRO A 166 -3.70 -20.57 6.67
N ALA A 167 -3.74 -19.49 5.89
CA ALA A 167 -3.70 -19.56 4.43
C ALA A 167 -2.29 -19.83 3.85
N ILE A 168 -1.24 -19.74 4.67
CA ILE A 168 0.17 -19.91 4.27
C ILE A 168 0.96 -20.88 5.17
N SER A 169 0.37 -21.30 6.29
CA SER A 169 1.00 -22.21 7.24
C SER A 169 1.35 -23.53 6.57
N ALA A 170 2.48 -24.10 6.97
CA ALA A 170 2.86 -25.47 6.61
C ALA A 170 2.10 -26.52 7.44
N SER A 171 1.34 -26.09 8.45
CA SER A 171 0.50 -26.96 9.26
C SER A 171 -0.79 -27.32 8.52
N ASP A 172 -1.36 -28.50 8.80
CA ASP A 172 -2.63 -28.99 8.24
C ASP A 172 -3.88 -28.25 8.80
N VAL A 173 -3.85 -26.93 8.83
CA VAL A 173 -4.98 -26.09 9.23
C VAL A 173 -5.78 -25.72 7.99
N SER A 174 -7.05 -26.11 7.93
CA SER A 174 -7.95 -25.69 6.86
C SER A 174 -8.22 -24.18 6.95
N PRO A 175 -7.78 -23.36 5.97
CA PRO A 175 -8.01 -21.92 6.02
C PRO A 175 -9.47 -21.58 5.68
N ILE A 176 -9.97 -20.48 6.25
CA ILE A 176 -11.32 -19.96 5.96
C ILE A 176 -11.42 -19.51 4.49
N MET A 177 -10.32 -18.96 3.96
CA MET A 177 -10.20 -18.48 2.58
C MET A 177 -8.82 -18.84 2.04
N SER A 178 -8.71 -19.11 0.74
CA SER A 178 -7.41 -19.29 0.10
C SER A 178 -6.56 -18.02 0.17
N LEU A 179 -5.24 -18.16 0.14
CA LEU A 179 -4.30 -17.04 0.16
C LEU A 179 -4.62 -16.00 -0.91
N ASP A 180 -4.85 -16.42 -2.17
CA ASP A 180 -5.20 -15.53 -3.28
C ASP A 180 -6.47 -14.72 -3.01
N THR A 181 -7.46 -15.37 -2.37
CA THR A 181 -8.74 -14.73 -2.02
C THR A 181 -8.56 -13.75 -0.87
N VAL A 182 -7.82 -14.12 0.18
CA VAL A 182 -7.52 -13.24 1.32
C VAL A 182 -6.78 -11.99 0.85
N MET A 183 -5.75 -12.16 0.03
CA MET A 183 -4.99 -11.04 -0.55
C MET A 183 -5.90 -10.13 -1.38
N GLY A 184 -6.62 -10.70 -2.35
CA GLY A 184 -7.52 -9.94 -3.21
C GLY A 184 -8.59 -9.18 -2.43
N TRP A 185 -9.32 -9.88 -1.56
CA TRP A 185 -10.42 -9.31 -0.80
C TRP A 185 -9.96 -8.26 0.20
N PHE A 186 -8.96 -8.55 1.03
CA PHE A 186 -8.53 -7.62 2.05
C PHE A 186 -7.85 -6.39 1.44
N TYR A 187 -7.13 -6.53 0.33
CA TYR A 187 -6.61 -5.37 -0.39
C TYR A 187 -7.75 -4.50 -0.96
N CYS A 188 -8.87 -5.07 -1.40
CA CYS A 188 -10.04 -4.26 -1.76
C CYS A 188 -10.64 -3.49 -0.57
N VAL A 189 -10.55 -4.02 0.66
CA VAL A 189 -10.87 -3.26 1.89
C VAL A 189 -9.91 -2.09 2.08
N ILE A 190 -8.61 -2.29 1.83
CA ILE A 190 -7.61 -1.21 1.85
C ILE A 190 -7.93 -0.13 0.81
N VAL A 191 -8.28 -0.53 -0.41
CA VAL A 191 -8.71 0.38 -1.48
C VAL A 191 -9.90 1.21 -1.01
N ALA A 192 -10.90 0.59 -0.36
CA ALA A 192 -12.06 1.31 0.18
C ALA A 192 -11.69 2.32 1.28
N VAL A 193 -10.78 1.93 2.19
CA VAL A 193 -10.23 2.81 3.24
C VAL A 193 -9.57 4.04 2.63
N ILE A 194 -8.67 3.87 1.66
CA ILE A 194 -7.94 4.97 1.04
C ILE A 194 -8.86 5.82 0.17
N LEU A 195 -9.72 5.20 -0.64
CA LEU A 195 -10.67 5.92 -1.48
C LEU A 195 -11.55 6.81 -0.62
N THR A 196 -12.23 6.25 0.38
CA THR A 196 -13.16 7.02 1.21
C THR A 196 -12.42 8.04 2.07
N GLY A 197 -11.34 7.64 2.75
CA GLY A 197 -10.62 8.49 3.69
C GLY A 197 -9.87 9.64 3.01
N GLN A 198 -9.12 9.35 1.95
CA GLN A 198 -8.23 10.32 1.30
C GLN A 198 -8.85 10.96 0.04
N THR A 199 -9.42 10.16 -0.85
CA THR A 199 -9.91 10.68 -2.14
C THR A 199 -11.26 11.38 -2.01
N LEU A 200 -12.12 10.85 -1.13
CA LEU A 200 -13.48 11.36 -0.89
C LEU A 200 -13.62 12.18 0.41
N ASP A 201 -12.50 12.59 1.02
CA ASP A 201 -12.45 13.37 2.27
C ASP A 201 -13.33 12.78 3.39
N ASN A 202 -13.20 11.48 3.61
CA ASN A 202 -13.96 10.65 4.55
C ASN A 202 -15.48 10.58 4.28
N TRP A 203 -15.94 10.88 3.06
CA TRP A 203 -17.32 10.62 2.63
C TRP A 203 -17.51 9.15 2.24
N PRO A 204 -18.63 8.51 2.60
CA PRO A 204 -19.79 9.07 3.31
C PRO A 204 -19.69 9.03 4.83
N TRP A 205 -18.65 8.43 5.40
CA TRP A 205 -18.56 8.14 6.84
C TRP A 205 -18.69 9.35 7.75
N ARG A 206 -18.12 10.50 7.35
CA ARG A 206 -18.24 11.76 8.07
C ARG A 206 -19.69 12.24 8.29
N LEU A 207 -20.65 11.76 7.49
CA LEU A 207 -22.07 12.07 7.66
C LEU A 207 -22.65 11.51 8.97
N ALA A 208 -21.97 10.57 9.62
CA ALA A 208 -22.36 10.05 10.94
C ALA A 208 -22.18 11.09 12.07
N GLY A 209 -21.48 12.20 11.81
CA GLY A 209 -21.36 13.37 12.69
C GLY A 209 -20.39 13.18 13.85
N ASN A 210 -20.75 12.36 14.85
CA ASN A 210 -19.91 12.14 16.03
C ASN A 210 -18.67 11.30 15.65
N PRO A 211 -17.44 11.68 16.05
CA PRO A 211 -16.22 10.94 15.73
C PRO A 211 -16.23 9.44 16.06
N GLY A 212 -16.83 9.03 17.19
CA GLY A 212 -16.97 7.61 17.51
C GLY A 212 -17.93 6.87 16.58
N ARG A 213 -19.01 7.54 16.11
CA ARG A 213 -19.91 6.98 15.08
C ARG A 213 -19.23 6.93 13.72
N VAL A 214 -18.45 7.95 13.37
CA VAL A 214 -17.65 7.97 12.14
C VAL A 214 -16.65 6.81 12.15
N ALA A 215 -15.96 6.57 13.27
CA ALA A 215 -15.04 5.44 13.43
C ALA A 215 -15.77 4.08 13.27
N ALA A 216 -16.91 3.89 13.94
CA ALA A 216 -17.70 2.66 13.81
C ALA A 216 -18.23 2.45 12.39
N CYS A 217 -18.86 3.47 11.79
CA CYS A 217 -19.43 3.40 10.45
C CYS A 217 -18.36 3.20 9.38
N SER A 218 -17.21 3.86 9.49
CA SER A 218 -16.10 3.67 8.54
C SER A 218 -15.46 2.30 8.66
N THR A 219 -15.36 1.74 9.86
CA THR A 219 -14.82 0.38 10.08
C THR A 219 -15.68 -0.67 9.37
N VAL A 220 -16.98 -0.69 9.66
CA VAL A 220 -17.90 -1.65 9.04
C VAL A 220 -18.11 -1.32 7.56
N GLY A 221 -18.29 -0.04 7.24
CA GLY A 221 -18.58 0.44 5.90
C GLY A 221 -17.46 0.17 4.91
N ASN A 222 -16.19 0.33 5.30
CA ASN A 222 -15.05 0.03 4.43
C ASN A 222 -14.89 -1.49 4.20
N VAL A 223 -15.21 -2.33 5.18
CA VAL A 223 -15.21 -3.80 4.97
C VAL A 223 -16.30 -4.20 3.98
N VAL A 224 -17.52 -3.66 4.13
CA VAL A 224 -18.63 -3.92 3.21
C VAL A 224 -18.32 -3.40 1.80
N LEU A 225 -17.85 -2.15 1.70
CA LEU A 225 -17.49 -1.53 0.41
C LEU A 225 -16.32 -2.27 -0.25
N GLY A 226 -15.29 -2.63 0.51
CA GLY A 226 -14.16 -3.41 0.02
C GLY A 226 -14.57 -4.80 -0.47
N THR A 227 -15.51 -5.44 0.21
CA THR A 227 -16.10 -6.71 -0.24
C THR A 227 -16.82 -6.53 -1.58
N ALA A 228 -17.61 -5.46 -1.72
CA ALA A 228 -18.24 -5.13 -3.01
C ALA A 228 -17.20 -4.86 -4.10
N PHE A 229 -16.12 -4.13 -3.80
CA PHE A 229 -15.02 -3.92 -4.73
C PHE A 229 -14.34 -5.21 -5.15
N PHE A 230 -14.15 -6.18 -4.26
CA PHE A 230 -13.60 -7.49 -4.63
C PHE A 230 -14.46 -8.20 -5.68
N PHE A 231 -15.77 -8.24 -5.47
CA PHE A 231 -16.72 -8.86 -6.40
C PHE A 231 -16.88 -8.10 -7.73
N LEU A 232 -16.49 -6.82 -7.79
CA LEU A 232 -16.44 -6.04 -9.04
C LEU A 232 -15.08 -6.15 -9.73
N ALA A 233 -14.00 -6.16 -8.96
CA ALA A 233 -12.63 -6.18 -9.46
C ALA A 233 -12.29 -7.53 -10.12
N VAL A 234 -12.67 -8.66 -9.51
CA VAL A 234 -12.37 -9.98 -10.09
C VAL A 234 -12.97 -10.14 -11.50
N PRO A 235 -14.27 -9.87 -11.74
CA PRO A 235 -14.83 -9.88 -13.09
C PRO A 235 -14.17 -8.88 -14.04
N ALA A 236 -13.83 -7.67 -13.56
CA ALA A 236 -13.16 -6.66 -14.38
C ALA A 236 -11.77 -7.13 -14.84
N VAL A 237 -10.99 -7.74 -13.94
CA VAL A 237 -9.69 -8.33 -14.29
C VAL A 237 -9.85 -9.46 -15.30
N LYS A 238 -10.82 -10.37 -15.08
CA LYS A 238 -11.11 -11.45 -16.04
C LYS A 238 -11.45 -10.90 -17.42
N ALA A 239 -12.23 -9.82 -17.50
CA ALA A 239 -12.55 -9.16 -18.76
C ALA A 239 -11.31 -8.52 -19.42
N ILE A 240 -10.42 -7.88 -18.64
CA ILE A 240 -9.20 -7.24 -19.13
C ILE A 240 -8.20 -8.27 -19.68
N PHE A 241 -8.02 -9.39 -19.00
CA PHE A 241 -7.06 -10.43 -19.39
C PHE A 241 -7.60 -11.40 -20.43
N GLY A 242 -8.90 -11.63 -20.43
CA GLY A 242 -9.57 -12.56 -21.32
C GLY A 242 -9.53 -14.02 -20.83
N PRO A 243 -10.22 -14.93 -21.56
CA PRO A 243 -10.44 -16.30 -21.12
C PRO A 243 -9.16 -17.14 -20.98
N SER A 244 -8.25 -17.10 -21.96
CA SER A 244 -7.01 -17.91 -21.97
C SER A 244 -6.15 -17.68 -20.73
N VAL A 245 -5.90 -16.40 -20.41
CA VAL A 245 -5.14 -16.02 -19.22
C VAL A 245 -5.89 -16.38 -17.94
N THR A 246 -7.21 -16.16 -17.90
CA THR A 246 -8.02 -16.49 -16.72
C THR A 246 -8.02 -17.99 -16.41
N GLU A 247 -8.09 -18.84 -17.45
CA GLU A 247 -8.03 -20.29 -17.32
C GLU A 247 -6.66 -20.75 -16.82
N THR A 248 -5.58 -20.17 -17.37
CA THR A 248 -4.20 -20.46 -16.94
C THR A 248 -3.97 -20.11 -15.47
N LEU A 249 -4.51 -18.98 -15.01
CA LEU A 249 -4.36 -18.51 -13.63
C LEU A 249 -5.22 -19.29 -12.62
N GLY A 250 -6.33 -19.89 -13.07
CA GLY A 250 -7.25 -20.62 -12.21
C GLY A 250 -7.73 -19.80 -11.00
N ALA A 251 -7.58 -20.34 -9.79
CA ALA A 251 -7.94 -19.65 -8.54
C ALA A 251 -7.04 -18.43 -8.24
N GLY A 252 -5.83 -18.40 -8.80
CA GLY A 252 -4.87 -17.30 -8.66
C GLY A 252 -5.40 -15.97 -9.20
N ILE A 253 -6.44 -15.98 -10.04
CA ILE A 253 -7.09 -14.75 -10.52
C ILE A 253 -7.64 -13.87 -9.39
N ASN A 254 -7.98 -14.45 -8.24
CA ASN A 254 -8.54 -13.70 -7.12
C ASN A 254 -7.52 -12.68 -6.55
N GLN A 255 -6.22 -13.00 -6.57
CA GLN A 255 -5.20 -12.08 -6.08
C GLN A 255 -5.02 -10.85 -6.98
N TYR A 256 -5.41 -10.93 -8.25
CA TYR A 256 -5.28 -9.82 -9.19
C TYR A 256 -6.24 -8.66 -8.87
N ALA A 257 -7.25 -8.88 -8.02
CA ALA A 257 -8.02 -7.79 -7.41
C ALA A 257 -7.12 -6.88 -6.54
N ALA A 258 -6.16 -7.46 -5.80
CA ALA A 258 -5.18 -6.69 -5.04
C ALA A 258 -4.20 -5.96 -5.97
N GLN A 259 -3.79 -6.60 -7.06
CA GLN A 259 -2.86 -6.00 -8.04
C GLN A 259 -3.49 -4.85 -8.84
N LEU A 260 -4.77 -4.94 -9.18
CA LEU A 260 -5.52 -3.78 -9.68
C LEU A 260 -5.65 -2.71 -8.59
N GLY A 261 -5.93 -3.15 -7.36
CA GLY A 261 -6.06 -2.30 -6.18
C GLY A 261 -4.81 -1.45 -5.92
N VAL A 262 -3.61 -2.04 -5.95
CA VAL A 262 -2.34 -1.32 -5.70
C VAL A 262 -2.05 -0.28 -6.78
N CYS A 263 -2.35 -0.58 -8.05
CA CYS A 263 -2.27 0.40 -9.13
C CYS A 263 -3.21 1.58 -8.87
N TRP A 264 -4.43 1.34 -8.39
CA TRP A 264 -5.35 2.40 -8.03
C TRP A 264 -4.89 3.19 -6.79
N VAL A 265 -4.41 2.51 -5.75
CA VAL A 265 -3.88 3.11 -4.53
C VAL A 265 -2.70 4.04 -4.83
N PHE A 266 -1.77 3.64 -5.70
CA PHE A 266 -0.69 4.50 -6.17
C PHE A 266 -1.21 5.83 -6.69
N TRP A 267 -2.23 5.80 -7.56
CA TRP A 267 -2.82 7.02 -8.08
C TRP A 267 -3.58 7.80 -7.03
N MET A 268 -4.29 7.16 -6.09
CA MET A 268 -4.95 7.88 -4.99
C MET A 268 -3.92 8.65 -4.13
N ILE A 269 -2.78 8.03 -3.80
CA ILE A 269 -1.69 8.65 -3.02
C ILE A 269 -1.02 9.77 -3.82
N MET A 270 -0.62 9.50 -5.06
CA MET A 270 0.03 10.50 -5.91
C MET A 270 -0.89 11.68 -6.19
N TRP A 271 -2.18 11.43 -6.44
CA TRP A 271 -3.15 12.48 -6.72
C TRP A 271 -3.35 13.41 -5.52
N ALA A 272 -3.47 12.84 -4.32
CA ALA A 272 -3.60 13.61 -3.09
C ALA A 272 -2.34 14.45 -2.80
N ASN A 273 -1.15 13.86 -2.92
CA ASN A 273 0.10 14.49 -2.45
C ASN A 273 0.80 15.35 -3.52
N ALA A 274 0.69 15.02 -4.81
CA ALA A 274 1.40 15.71 -5.88
C ALA A 274 0.48 16.57 -6.77
N PHE A 275 -0.81 16.23 -6.87
CA PHE A 275 -1.79 16.97 -7.70
C PHE A 275 -2.77 17.81 -6.88
N GLY A 276 -2.61 17.86 -5.54
CA GLY A 276 -3.42 18.67 -4.63
C GLY A 276 -4.87 18.18 -4.49
N ASN A 277 -5.11 16.90 -4.76
CA ASN A 277 -6.42 16.24 -4.73
C ASN A 277 -7.49 16.95 -5.59
N ARG A 278 -7.13 17.62 -6.68
CA ARG A 278 -8.08 18.37 -7.52
C ARG A 278 -9.09 17.42 -8.22
N PRO A 279 -10.31 17.87 -8.57
CA PRO A 279 -10.86 19.21 -8.37
C PRO A 279 -11.35 19.45 -6.93
N ASN A 280 -11.34 20.72 -6.51
CA ASN A 280 -11.81 21.20 -5.19
C ASN A 280 -12.90 22.28 -5.34
N GLY A 281 -13.70 22.21 -6.42
CA GLY A 281 -14.73 23.21 -6.72
C GLY A 281 -15.93 23.19 -5.76
N PRO A 282 -16.91 24.09 -5.92
CA PRO A 282 -18.04 24.22 -4.98
C PRO A 282 -19.00 23.02 -4.94
N ARG A 283 -18.97 22.12 -5.94
CA ARG A 283 -19.81 20.91 -5.98
C ARG A 283 -19.06 19.70 -5.41
N THR A 284 -19.13 19.53 -4.09
CA THR A 284 -18.40 18.52 -3.33
C THR A 284 -18.58 17.09 -3.87
N THR A 285 -19.80 16.64 -4.13
CA THR A 285 -20.07 15.28 -4.62
C THR A 285 -19.54 15.05 -6.05
N ALA A 286 -19.63 16.05 -6.91
CA ALA A 286 -19.10 15.96 -8.27
C ALA A 286 -17.56 15.84 -8.24
N ASN A 287 -16.89 16.60 -7.36
CA ASN A 287 -15.45 16.47 -7.18
C ASN A 287 -15.07 15.04 -6.75
N TYR A 288 -15.80 14.46 -5.81
CA TYR A 288 -15.59 13.09 -5.33
C TYR A 288 -15.70 12.07 -6.45
N ALA A 289 -16.77 12.15 -7.24
CA ALA A 289 -16.95 11.28 -8.40
C ALA A 289 -15.83 11.45 -9.44
N ILE A 290 -15.38 12.68 -9.70
CA ILE A 290 -14.28 12.96 -10.64
C ILE A 290 -12.96 12.37 -10.13
N ARG A 291 -12.59 12.62 -8.87
CA ARG A 291 -11.33 12.10 -8.28
C ARG A 291 -11.32 10.57 -8.26
N ALA A 292 -12.42 9.94 -7.83
CA ALA A 292 -12.57 8.49 -7.80
C ALA A 292 -12.44 7.88 -9.20
N THR A 293 -13.20 8.41 -10.17
CA THR A 293 -13.17 7.93 -11.55
C THR A 293 -11.79 8.15 -12.18
N LEU A 294 -11.19 9.32 -11.99
CA LEU A 294 -9.90 9.64 -12.59
C LEU A 294 -8.78 8.73 -12.05
N THR A 295 -8.69 8.57 -10.73
CA THR A 295 -7.70 7.69 -10.11
C THR A 295 -7.93 6.22 -10.48
N LEU A 296 -9.20 5.79 -10.62
CA LEU A 296 -9.53 4.44 -11.07
C LEU A 296 -9.11 4.20 -12.53
N VAL A 297 -9.43 5.13 -13.44
CA VAL A 297 -9.04 5.04 -14.86
C VAL A 297 -7.52 4.97 -14.98
N LEU A 298 -6.80 5.83 -14.26
CA LEU A 298 -5.34 5.80 -14.24
C LEU A 298 -4.81 4.49 -13.63
N GLY A 299 -5.44 3.96 -12.58
CA GLY A 299 -5.11 2.66 -11.99
C GLY A 299 -5.28 1.50 -12.97
N VAL A 300 -6.41 1.45 -13.70
CA VAL A 300 -6.66 0.43 -14.73
C VAL A 300 -5.65 0.54 -15.88
N LEU A 301 -5.35 1.75 -16.34
CA LEU A 301 -4.33 1.97 -17.38
C LEU A 301 -2.94 1.53 -16.91
N THR A 302 -2.56 1.86 -15.68
CA THR A 302 -1.29 1.39 -15.08
C THR A 302 -1.25 -0.12 -14.94
N PHE A 303 -2.34 -0.75 -14.51
CA PHE A 303 -2.44 -2.21 -14.41
C PHE A 303 -2.24 -2.88 -15.77
N ILE A 304 -2.92 -2.41 -16.81
CA ILE A 304 -2.77 -2.94 -18.18
C ILE A 304 -1.35 -2.72 -18.70
N LEU A 305 -0.82 -1.49 -18.58
CA LEU A 305 0.53 -1.14 -19.03
C LEU A 305 1.60 -1.96 -18.31
N TYR A 306 1.41 -2.20 -17.00
CA TYR A 306 2.32 -3.01 -16.21
C TYR A 306 2.37 -4.44 -16.73
N TYR A 307 1.24 -5.14 -16.78
CA TYR A 307 1.19 -6.56 -17.13
C TYR A 307 1.53 -6.84 -18.60
N ARG A 308 1.16 -5.94 -19.51
CA ARG A 308 1.34 -6.15 -20.96
C ARG A 308 2.67 -5.61 -21.49
N PHE A 309 3.36 -4.77 -20.74
CA PHE A 309 4.57 -4.11 -21.23
C PHE A 309 5.66 -3.98 -20.17
N ALA A 310 5.42 -3.23 -19.09
CA ALA A 310 6.49 -2.80 -18.19
C ALA A 310 7.14 -3.97 -17.45
N ALA A 311 6.34 -4.92 -16.97
CA ALA A 311 6.84 -6.09 -16.26
C ALA A 311 7.87 -6.87 -17.09
N ALA A 312 7.58 -7.13 -18.36
CA ALA A 312 8.50 -7.87 -19.23
C ALA A 312 9.69 -7.02 -19.73
N HIS A 313 9.45 -5.79 -20.19
CA HIS A 313 10.44 -5.04 -20.98
C HIS A 313 11.21 -3.99 -20.19
N VAL A 314 10.73 -3.61 -19.00
CA VAL A 314 11.36 -2.59 -18.16
C VAL A 314 11.87 -3.20 -16.87
N LEU A 315 11.14 -4.17 -16.30
CA LEU A 315 11.41 -4.73 -14.99
C LEU A 315 11.94 -6.17 -15.03
N HIS A 316 12.00 -6.76 -16.23
CA HIS A 316 12.49 -8.11 -16.53
C HIS A 316 11.85 -9.21 -15.66
N GLU A 317 10.59 -9.02 -15.28
CA GLU A 317 9.87 -9.95 -14.45
C GLU A 317 9.39 -11.17 -15.26
N PRO A 318 9.42 -12.37 -14.64
CA PRO A 318 9.09 -13.61 -15.33
C PRO A 318 7.62 -13.65 -15.81
N PRO A 319 7.34 -14.43 -16.86
CA PRO A 319 5.98 -14.62 -17.34
C PRO A 319 5.13 -15.38 -16.31
N VAL A 320 3.86 -14.98 -16.18
CA VAL A 320 2.89 -15.65 -15.30
C VAL A 320 1.86 -16.43 -16.11
N ALA A 321 1.42 -15.86 -17.23
CA ALA A 321 0.58 -16.52 -18.23
C ALA A 321 0.85 -15.88 -19.60
N GLU A 322 0.20 -16.38 -20.64
CA GLU A 322 0.40 -15.89 -22.01
C GLU A 322 0.16 -14.38 -22.11
N GLY A 323 1.22 -13.64 -22.47
CA GLY A 323 1.17 -12.20 -22.66
C GLY A 323 0.94 -11.37 -21.39
N ILE A 324 1.20 -11.93 -20.20
CA ILE A 324 1.27 -11.19 -18.93
C ILE A 324 2.47 -11.62 -18.08
N ASN A 325 3.15 -10.64 -17.46
CA ASN A 325 4.37 -10.84 -16.68
C ASN A 325 4.28 -10.20 -15.29
N GLY A 326 5.08 -10.73 -14.36
CA GLY A 326 5.38 -10.11 -13.08
C GLY A 326 4.26 -10.04 -12.05
N ASN A 327 4.51 -9.26 -11.01
CA ASN A 327 3.61 -9.04 -9.88
C ASN A 327 3.57 -7.55 -9.48
N ALA A 328 2.47 -6.87 -9.81
CA ALA A 328 2.31 -5.44 -9.56
C ALA A 328 2.43 -5.07 -8.08
N LEU A 329 2.15 -5.98 -7.14
CA LEU A 329 2.37 -5.73 -5.72
C LEU A 329 3.85 -5.55 -5.38
N GLY A 330 4.79 -6.09 -6.15
CA GLY A 330 6.22 -5.83 -5.94
C GLY A 330 6.58 -4.41 -6.38
N PHE A 331 6.45 -4.13 -7.68
CA PHE A 331 6.94 -2.87 -8.23
C PHE A 331 6.07 -1.65 -7.89
N ILE A 332 4.74 -1.79 -7.86
CA ILE A 332 3.87 -0.63 -7.60
C ILE A 332 3.91 -0.24 -6.11
N ASP A 333 4.03 -1.19 -5.18
CA ASP A 333 4.29 -0.85 -3.77
C ASP A 333 5.68 -0.19 -3.60
N TRP A 334 6.68 -0.62 -4.38
CA TRP A 334 7.96 0.08 -4.44
C TRP A 334 7.80 1.52 -4.93
N MET A 335 7.01 1.75 -5.99
CA MET A 335 6.66 3.10 -6.44
C MET A 335 5.92 3.91 -5.38
N ILE A 336 5.02 3.29 -4.61
CA ILE A 336 4.31 3.93 -3.49
C ILE A 336 5.31 4.34 -2.41
N LEU A 337 6.24 3.45 -2.03
CA LEU A 337 7.26 3.77 -1.05
C LEU A 337 8.14 4.94 -1.52
N VAL A 338 8.60 4.92 -2.77
CA VAL A 338 9.37 6.02 -3.37
C VAL A 338 8.56 7.31 -3.39
N ALA A 339 7.26 7.25 -3.72
CA ALA A 339 6.38 8.43 -3.66
C ALA A 339 6.27 8.99 -2.24
N LEU A 340 6.06 8.14 -1.24
CA LEU A 340 5.96 8.57 0.16
C LEU A 340 7.29 9.18 0.65
N LEU A 341 8.42 8.57 0.32
CA LEU A 341 9.73 9.11 0.69
C LEU A 341 10.00 10.43 -0.03
N TYR A 342 9.89 10.48 -1.36
CA TYR A 342 10.25 11.67 -2.13
C TYR A 342 9.25 12.82 -1.97
N VAL A 343 7.95 12.57 -2.16
CA VAL A 343 6.92 13.61 -2.15
C VAL A 343 6.64 14.07 -0.72
N VAL A 344 6.54 13.15 0.24
CA VAL A 344 6.19 13.49 1.63
C VAL A 344 7.44 13.72 2.50
N ALA A 345 8.36 12.75 2.58
CA ALA A 345 9.50 12.87 3.51
C ALA A 345 10.54 13.90 3.05
N PHE A 346 10.82 14.00 1.75
CA PHE A 346 11.70 15.03 1.16
C PHE A 346 10.95 16.30 0.69
N GLU A 347 9.62 16.34 0.82
CA GLU A 347 8.78 17.48 0.42
C GLU A 347 9.03 17.92 -1.04
N SER A 348 9.14 16.95 -1.96
CA SER A 348 9.42 17.18 -3.38
C SER A 348 10.64 18.08 -3.60
N MET A 349 11.71 17.83 -2.84
CA MET A 349 12.94 18.62 -2.91
C MET A 349 13.43 18.74 -4.37
N GLY A 350 13.75 19.97 -4.79
CA GLY A 350 14.13 20.28 -6.17
C GLY A 350 12.97 20.81 -7.03
N LEU A 351 11.71 20.52 -6.68
CA LEU A 351 10.53 20.97 -7.43
C LEU A 351 9.73 22.11 -6.77
N ARG A 352 10.21 22.62 -5.63
CA ARG A 352 9.53 23.65 -4.81
C ARG A 352 9.13 24.92 -5.59
N ARG A 353 9.89 25.31 -6.61
CA ARG A 353 9.59 26.49 -7.44
C ARG A 353 8.33 26.29 -8.29
N LEU A 354 8.09 25.08 -8.78
CA LEU A 354 6.88 24.74 -9.55
C LEU A 354 5.63 24.76 -8.68
N ASN A 355 5.74 24.36 -7.41
CA ASN A 355 4.62 24.44 -6.46
C ASN A 355 4.20 25.89 -6.20
N ARG A 356 5.17 26.81 -6.03
CA ARG A 356 4.87 28.24 -5.81
C ARG A 356 4.20 28.90 -7.01
N ALA A 357 4.62 28.54 -8.23
CA ALA A 357 3.99 29.06 -9.46
C ALA A 357 2.50 28.65 -9.58
N GLU A 358 2.12 27.48 -9.05
CA GLU A 358 0.71 27.05 -9.02
C GLU A 358 -0.12 27.69 -7.89
N SER A 359 0.51 28.34 -6.91
CA SER A 359 -0.19 29.03 -5.80
C SER A 359 -0.46 30.52 -6.07
N GLN A 360 0.10 31.07 -7.15
CA GLN A 360 -0.05 32.47 -7.58
C GLN A 360 -1.08 32.65 -8.70
N HIS A 361 -1.73 31.56 -9.12
CA HIS A 361 -2.80 31.50 -10.10
C HIS A 361 -3.96 30.69 -9.51
#